data_AF-A0A0Q7DF76-F1
#
_entry.id   AF-A0A0Q7DF76-F1
#
_cell.length_a   1.000
_cell.length_b   1.000
_cell.length_c   1.000
_cell.angle_alpha   90.00
_cell.angle_beta   90.00
_cell.angle_gamma   90.00
#
_symmetry.space_group_name_H-M   'P 1'
#
loop_
_entity.id
_entity.type
_entity.pdbx_description
1 polymer ?
#
loop_
_entity_poly.entity_id
_entity_poly.type
_entity_poly.pdbx_seq_one_letter_code
_entity_poly.pdbx_strand_id
1 'polypeptide(L)' 'MSEEAVIAGAEIAAGHDGAAELVLRLRYPGGTEGVVVLEAEKGLELMAACGAAHLDELAGHSWRKLLEGACST' A
#
# COMPACT_ATOMS: atom_id res chain seq x y z
N MET A 1 -5.16 -15.00 -15.73
CA MET A 1 -4.07 -14.14 -15.27
C MET A 1 -4.72 -13.05 -14.44
N SER A 2 -4.54 -13.07 -13.12
CA SER A 2 -5.06 -11.99 -12.26
C SER A 2 -4.19 -10.77 -12.50
N GLU A 3 -4.68 -9.92 -13.38
CA GLU A 3 -4.12 -8.62 -13.73
C GLU A 3 -4.22 -7.72 -12.48
N GLU A 4 -3.27 -7.89 -11.56
CA GLU A 4 -3.30 -7.30 -10.22
C GLU A 4 -2.66 -5.91 -10.22
N ALA A 5 -3.28 -4.99 -9.47
CA ALA A 5 -2.76 -3.64 -9.31
C ALA A 5 -1.49 -3.66 -8.43
N VAL A 6 -0.43 -3.03 -8.92
CA VAL A 6 0.84 -2.91 -8.20
C VAL A 6 1.00 -1.51 -7.64
N ILE A 7 1.74 -1.38 -6.54
CA ILE A 7 2.06 -0.08 -5.98
C ILE A 7 3.03 0.63 -6.94
N ALA A 8 2.63 1.80 -7.43
CA ALA A 8 3.44 2.70 -8.24
C ALA A 8 4.23 3.70 -7.38
N GLY A 9 3.76 3.99 -6.17
CA GLY A 9 4.44 4.85 -5.21
C GLY A 9 3.63 4.98 -3.92
N ALA A 10 4.28 5.50 -2.88
CA ALA A 10 3.68 5.67 -1.57
C ALA A 10 4.14 6.99 -0.93
N GLU A 11 3.26 7.63 -0.18
CA GLU A 11 3.53 8.90 0.50
C GLU A 11 2.77 9.00 1.83
N ILE A 12 3.31 9.75 2.79
CA ILE A 12 2.61 10.03 4.06
C ILE A 12 1.82 11.32 3.90
N ALA A 13 0.54 11.27 4.25
CA ALA A 13 -0.36 12.41 4.28
C ALA A 13 -0.91 12.66 5.68
N ALA A 14 -1.35 13.90 5.93
CA ALA A 14 -2.13 14.24 7.11
C ALA A 14 -3.58 13.80 6.86
N GLY A 15 -4.03 12.81 7.63
CA GLY A 15 -5.40 12.32 7.58
C GLY A 15 -6.38 13.31 8.18
N HIS A 16 -7.65 13.08 7.88
CA HIS A 16 -8.72 14.03 8.18
C HIS A 16 -8.92 14.23 9.70
N ASP A 17 -8.62 13.21 10.50
CA ASP A 17 -8.65 13.22 11.96
C ASP A 17 -7.33 13.73 12.60
N GLY A 18 -6.37 14.20 11.79
CA GLY A 18 -5.06 14.65 12.25
C GLY A 18 -4.06 13.52 12.51
N ALA A 19 -4.44 12.27 12.26
CA ALA A 19 -3.54 11.12 12.27
C ALA A 19 -2.74 11.04 10.95
N ALA A 20 -1.58 10.38 10.99
CA ALA A 20 -0.84 10.09 9.77
C ALA A 20 -1.52 8.98 8.96
N GLU A 21 -1.57 9.15 7.64
CA GLU A 21 -2.08 8.16 6.71
C GLU A 21 -1.03 7.85 5.65
N LEU A 22 -1.05 6.61 5.16
CA LEU A 22 -0.23 6.17 4.05
C LEU A 22 -1.07 6.17 2.77
N VAL A 23 -0.72 7.03 1.83
CA VAL A 23 -1.37 7.11 0.52
C VAL A 23 -0.56 6.29 -0.48
N LEU A 24 -1.18 5.27 -1.04
CA LEU A 24 -0.62 4.41 -2.07
C LEU A 24 -1.18 4.80 -3.43
N ARG A 25 -0.29 5.03 -4.38
CA ARG A 25 -0.62 5.11 -5.80
C ARG A 25 -0.51 3.72 -6.39
N LEU A 26 -1.57 3.22 -7.01
CA LEU A 26 -1.63 1.91 -7.64
C LEU A 26 -1.64 2.05 -9.16
N ARG A 27 -0.86 1.24 -9.86
CA ARG A 27 -0.92 1.06 -11.31
C ARG A 27 -1.71 -0.21 -11.61
N TYR A 28 -2.83 -0.05 -12.30
CA TYR A 28 -3.59 -1.17 -12.85
C TYR A 28 -2.97 -1.60 -14.18
N PRO A 29 -3.15 -2.87 -14.58
CA PRO A 29 -2.60 -3.40 -15.83
C PRO A 29 -3.12 -2.70 -17.09
N GLY A 30 -4.32 -2.12 -17.03
CA GLY A 30 -4.85 -1.24 -18.08
C GLY A 30 -4.15 0.13 -18.19
N GLY A 31 -3.11 0.39 -17.39
CA GLY A 31 -2.39 1.66 -17.34
C GLY A 31 -3.04 2.74 -16.49
N THR A 32 -4.29 2.54 -16.06
CA THR A 32 -4.98 3.43 -15.13
C THR A 32 -4.26 3.47 -13.79
N GLU A 33 -4.23 4.64 -13.16
CA GLU A 33 -3.74 4.81 -11.81
C GLU A 33 -4.91 5.04 -10.84
N GLY A 34 -4.79 4.49 -9.63
CA GLY A 34 -5.74 4.71 -8.55
C GLY A 34 -5.04 5.01 -7.24
N VAL A 35 -5.81 5.45 -6.26
CA VAL A 35 -5.29 5.82 -4.93
C VAL A 35 -5.98 4.97 -3.88
N VAL A 36 -5.19 4.43 -2.96
CA VAL A 36 -5.66 3.77 -1.75
C VAL A 36 -5.04 4.48 -0.56
N VAL A 37 -5.88 4.92 0.37
CA VAL A 37 -5.45 5.54 1.63
C VAL A 37 -5.53 4.48 2.71
N LEU A 38 -4.44 4.29 3.43
CA LEU A 38 -4.33 3.40 4.56
C LEU A 38 -4.08 4.20 5.83
N GLU A 39 -4.67 3.73 6.92
CA GLU A 39 -4.34 4.16 8.27
C GLU A 39 -2.87 3.81 8.57
N ALA A 40 -2.22 4.56 9.47
CA ALA A 40 -0.82 4.34 9.84
C ALA A 40 -0.49 2.88 10.21
N GLU A 41 -1.37 2.22 10.98
CA GLU A 41 -1.18 0.84 11.41
C GLU A 41 -1.17 -0.13 10.21
N LYS A 42 -2.15 0.00 9.31
CA LYS A 42 -2.23 -0.79 8.08
C LYS A 42 -1.07 -0.51 7.14
N GLY A 43 -0.59 0.73 7.08
CA GLY A 43 0.61 1.09 6.32
C GLY A 43 1.86 0.37 6.82
N LEU A 44 2.04 0.28 8.14
CA LEU A 44 3.15 -0.45 8.76
C LEU A 44 3.04 -1.95 8.52
N GLU A 45 1.85 -2.53 8.64
CA GLU A 45 1.61 -3.95 8.32
C GLU A 45 1.98 -4.26 6.86
N LEU A 46 1.62 -3.38 5.92
CA LEU A 46 2.00 -3.54 4.52
C LEU A 46 3.51 -3.49 4.32
N MET A 47 4.19 -2.50 4.92
CA MET A 47 5.65 -2.38 4.84
C MET A 47 6.33 -3.65 5.36
N ALA A 48 5.87 -4.18 6.50
CA ALA A 48 6.37 -5.43 7.05
C ALA A 48 6.13 -6.63 6.12
N ALA A 49 4.93 -6.74 5.54
CA ALA A 49 4.58 -7.81 4.59
C ALA A 49 5.34 -7.72 3.25
N CYS A 50 5.79 -6.51 2.89
CA CYS A 50 6.66 -6.27 1.75
C CYS A 50 8.15 -6.41 2.09
N GLY A 51 8.52 -6.45 3.37
CA GLY A 51 9.92 -6.38 3.80
C GLY A 51 10.57 -5.01 3.53
N ALA A 52 9.77 -3.97 3.38
CA ALA A 52 10.21 -2.61 3.05
C ALA A 52 10.56 -1.83 4.33
N ALA A 53 11.74 -1.20 4.36
CA ALA A 53 12.14 -0.29 5.44
C ALA A 53 11.77 1.18 5.11
N HIS A 54 11.63 1.49 3.81
CA HIS A 54 11.32 2.79 3.27
C HIS A 54 10.12 2.73 2.31
N LEU A 55 9.41 3.84 2.13
CA LEU A 55 8.21 3.90 1.30
C LEU A 55 8.48 3.66 -0.19
N ASP A 56 9.65 4.06 -0.69
CA ASP A 56 10.04 3.85 -2.08
C ASP A 56 10.15 2.35 -2.42
N GLU A 57 10.51 1.53 -1.44
CA GLU A 57 10.63 0.08 -1.57
C GLU A 57 9.27 -0.62 -1.70
N LEU A 58 8.15 0.08 -1.46
CA LEU A 58 6.82 -0.45 -1.73
C LEU A 58 6.51 -0.51 -3.23
N ALA A 59 7.19 0.30 -4.06
CA ALA A 59 6.95 0.31 -5.48
C ALA A 59 7.24 -1.07 -6.11
N GLY A 60 6.32 -1.55 -6.96
CA GLY A 60 6.39 -2.87 -7.57
C GLY A 60 5.81 -4.01 -6.71
N HIS A 61 5.53 -3.78 -5.43
CA HIS A 61 4.83 -4.75 -4.59
C HIS A 61 3.32 -4.71 -4.80
N SER A 62 2.64 -5.81 -4.51
CA SER A 62 1.18 -5.84 -4.45
C SER A 62 0.67 -5.33 -3.11
N TRP A 63 -0.28 -4.39 -3.15
CA TRP A 63 -0.96 -3.90 -1.95
C TRP A 63 -1.83 -4.98 -1.29
N ARG A 64 -2.20 -6.04 -2.02
CA ARG A 64 -3.02 -7.15 -1.48
C ARG A 64 -2.29 -8.03 -0.48
N LYS A 65 -0.97 -7.88 -0.34
CA LYS A 65 -0.18 -8.52 0.74
C LYS A 65 -0.75 -8.23 2.14
N LEU A 66 -1.40 -7.09 2.31
CA LEU A 66 -2.17 -6.75 3.52
C LEU A 66 -3.30 -7.74 3.84
N LEU A 67 -3.98 -8.24 2.80
CA LEU A 67 -5.09 -9.20 2.94
C LEU A 67 -4.59 -10.61 3.25
N GLU A 68 -3.41 -10.96 2.75
CA GLU A 68 -2.77 -12.25 3.00
C GLU A 68 -2.21 -12.34 4.43
N GLY A 69 -1.68 -11.24 4.96
CA GLY A 69 -1.20 -11.15 6.34
C GLY A 69 -2.29 -11.12 7.41
N ALA A 70 -3.52 -10.75 7.05
CA ALA A 70 -4.66 -10.70 7.98
C ALA A 70 -5.18 -12.08 8.42
N CYS A 71 -4.75 -13.17 7.75
CA CYS A 71 -5.09 -14.54 8.13
C CYS A 71 -3.94 -15.21 8.91
N SER A 72 -3.42 -14.55 9.94
CA SER A 72 -2.44 -15.12 10.87
C SER A 72 -2.53 -14.45 12.24
N THR A 73 -3.60 -14.74 12.99
CA THR A 73 -3.65 -15.05 14.44
C THR A 73 -5.09 -15.25 14.87
#